data_AF-A0A7R7T8S9-F1
#
_entry.id   AF-A0A7R7T8S9-F1
#
_cell.length_a   1.000
_cell.length_b   1.000
_cell.length_c   1.000
_cell.angle_alpha   90.00
_cell.angle_beta   90.00
_cell.angle_gamma   90.00
#
_symmetry.space_group_name_H-M   'P 1'
#
loop_
_entity.id
_entity.type
_entity.pdbx_description
1 polymer ?
#
loop_
_entity_poly.entity_id
_entity_poly.type
_entity_poly.pdbx_seq_one_letter_code
_entity_poly.pdbx_strand_id
1 'polypeptide(L)'
;MRLAILASTAFLALQSVTASAQGAMPERVGGTVVSFSGDQLTMKTADGQSETVNLPASVNVTALVNRKLSDIKAGDYVGSAAVKGADGKLHAQEVHIFAESMRGAGEGQRPMSGAGRSMTNATVTTVIADPTGQTLRLKYKGGEQDIEVGPEARIVAIIPGDRALLKPGAAVSLFVEKASDGSLRARAVQAEKDGVKPL
;
A
#
# COMPACT_ATOMS: atom_id res chain seq x y z
N MET A 1 68.51 7.12 -36.03
CA MET A 1 67.79 8.30 -35.51
C MET A 1 66.75 7.80 -34.52
N ARG A 2 66.93 8.09 -33.23
CA ARG A 2 66.07 7.64 -32.12
C ARG A 2 64.75 8.42 -32.16
N LEU A 3 63.61 7.74 -32.03
CA LEU A 3 62.36 8.39 -31.64
C LEU A 3 61.65 7.52 -30.60
N ALA A 4 61.70 7.99 -29.35
CA ALA A 4 60.88 7.53 -28.25
C ALA A 4 59.64 8.43 -28.20
N ILE A 5 58.43 7.87 -28.11
CA ILE A 5 57.22 8.63 -27.73
C ILE A 5 56.36 7.80 -26.78
N LEU A 6 56.48 8.20 -25.51
CA LEU A 6 55.53 8.30 -24.40
C LEU A 6 54.34 7.34 -24.26
N ALA A 7 54.36 6.66 -23.12
CA ALA A 7 53.22 6.09 -22.43
C ALA A 7 52.22 7.17 -21.95
N SER A 8 50.93 6.85 -22.01
CA SER A 8 49.86 7.55 -21.28
C SER A 8 48.72 6.59 -21.00
N THR A 9 48.80 5.87 -19.88
CA THR A 9 47.70 5.10 -19.31
C THR A 9 46.83 6.05 -18.48
N ALA A 10 45.70 6.47 -19.03
CA ALA A 10 44.70 7.23 -18.30
C ALA A 10 43.94 6.28 -17.36
N PHE A 11 44.18 6.40 -16.06
CA PHE A 11 43.45 5.70 -15.00
C PHE A 11 42.10 6.40 -14.80
N LEU A 12 41.02 5.87 -15.38
CA LEU A 12 39.66 6.34 -15.10
C LEU A 12 39.22 5.84 -13.72
N ALA A 13 39.20 6.74 -12.73
CA ALA A 13 38.56 6.50 -11.44
C ALA A 13 37.04 6.53 -11.62
N LEU A 14 36.42 5.35 -11.76
CA LEU A 14 34.97 5.20 -11.63
C LEU A 14 34.60 5.38 -10.16
N GLN A 15 34.04 6.54 -9.83
CA GLN A 15 33.43 6.78 -8.54
C GLN A 15 32.18 5.91 -8.41
N SER A 16 32.20 5.00 -7.44
CA SER A 16 31.05 4.21 -7.02
C SER A 16 29.95 5.16 -6.52
N VAL A 17 28.91 5.35 -7.33
CA VAL A 17 27.67 5.98 -6.86
C VAL A 17 27.10 5.03 -5.81
N THR A 18 27.19 5.40 -4.53
CA THR A 18 26.47 4.72 -3.47
C THR A 18 24.98 4.85 -3.74
N ALA A 19 24.35 3.75 -4.15
CA ALA A 19 22.90 3.66 -4.21
C ALA A 19 22.34 4.04 -2.83
N SER A 20 21.56 5.10 -2.75
CA SER A 20 20.81 5.39 -1.53
C SER A 20 19.87 4.22 -1.31
N ALA A 21 20.01 3.53 -0.17
CA ALA A 21 19.00 2.60 0.28
C ALA A 21 17.68 3.37 0.45
N GLN A 22 16.80 3.28 -0.55
CA GLN A 22 15.39 3.61 -0.40
C GLN A 22 14.93 2.83 0.83
N GLY A 23 14.56 3.53 1.91
CA GLY A 23 14.09 2.90 3.14
C GLY A 23 13.10 1.79 2.78
N ALA A 24 13.44 0.55 3.15
CA ALA A 24 12.66 -0.62 2.80
C ALA A 24 11.19 -0.35 3.18
N MET A 25 10.27 -0.51 2.23
CA MET A 25 8.86 -0.35 2.53
C MET A 25 8.49 -1.35 3.64
N PRO A 26 7.74 -0.95 4.67
CA PRO A 26 7.31 -1.87 5.72
C PRO A 26 6.68 -3.11 5.09
N GLU A 27 7.12 -4.28 5.53
CA GLU A 27 6.60 -5.54 5.03
C GLU A 27 5.14 -5.67 5.45
N ARG A 28 4.29 -6.16 4.54
CA ARG A 28 2.88 -6.38 4.82
C ARG A 28 2.67 -7.86 5.09
N VAL A 29 2.26 -8.19 6.31
CA VAL A 29 2.01 -9.58 6.74
C VAL A 29 0.53 -9.73 7.03
N GLY A 30 -0.10 -10.68 6.33
CA GLY A 30 -1.52 -11.00 6.48
C GLY A 30 -1.72 -12.37 7.13
N GLY A 31 -2.77 -12.49 7.93
CA GLY A 31 -3.09 -13.76 8.60
C GLY A 31 -4.46 -13.77 9.28
N THR A 32 -4.76 -14.89 9.93
CA THR A 32 -5.93 -15.06 10.78
C THR A 32 -5.50 -15.04 12.24
N VAL A 33 -6.12 -14.21 13.08
CA VAL A 33 -5.80 -14.13 14.50
C VAL A 33 -6.03 -15.48 15.17
N VAL A 34 -5.02 -15.97 15.87
CA VAL A 34 -5.11 -17.15 16.74
C VAL A 34 -5.38 -16.71 18.17
N SER A 35 -4.62 -15.72 18.64
CA SER A 35 -4.78 -15.14 19.98
C SER A 35 -4.22 -13.72 20.01
N PHE A 36 -4.72 -12.94 20.96
CA PHE A 36 -4.22 -11.61 21.25
C PHE A 36 -4.25 -11.38 22.76
N SER A 37 -3.09 -11.13 23.35
CA SER A 37 -2.96 -10.94 24.80
C SER A 37 -1.89 -9.89 25.09
N GLY A 38 -2.27 -8.87 25.87
CA GLY A 38 -1.41 -7.71 26.14
C GLY A 38 -1.03 -6.98 24.85
N ASP A 39 0.25 -7.07 24.49
CA ASP A 39 0.84 -6.51 23.28
C ASP A 39 1.24 -7.59 22.25
N GLN A 40 0.94 -8.87 22.47
CA GLN A 40 1.33 -9.93 21.55
C GLN A 40 0.14 -10.43 20.74
N LEU A 41 0.22 -10.26 19.43
CA LEU A 41 -0.71 -10.84 18.46
C LEU A 41 -0.09 -12.06 17.81
N THR A 42 -0.70 -13.22 18.02
CA THR A 42 -0.35 -14.44 17.30
C THR A 42 -1.37 -14.66 16.18
N MET A 43 -0.87 -14.88 14.97
CA MET A 43 -1.68 -15.10 13.78
C MET A 43 -1.15 -16.26 12.94
N LYS A 44 -2.04 -16.90 12.21
CA LYS A 44 -1.71 -17.91 11.21
C LYS A 44 -1.67 -17.27 9.83
N THR A 45 -0.52 -17.31 9.18
CA THR A 45 -0.32 -16.80 7.81
C THR A 45 -0.92 -17.75 6.77
N ALA A 46 -1.04 -17.29 5.52
CA ALA A 46 -1.67 -18.06 4.45
C ALA A 46 -0.94 -19.36 4.09
N ASP A 47 0.37 -19.42 4.31
CA ASP A 47 1.22 -20.62 4.15
C ASP A 47 1.11 -21.60 5.34
N GLY A 48 0.32 -21.25 6.34
CA GLY A 48 0.05 -22.09 7.51
C GLY A 48 1.01 -21.90 8.68
N GLN A 49 2.02 -21.03 8.55
CA GLN A 49 2.94 -20.70 9.65
C GLN A 49 2.25 -19.91 10.75
N SER A 50 2.78 -20.01 11.97
CA SER A 50 2.35 -19.20 13.11
C SER A 50 3.34 -18.07 13.31
N GLU A 51 2.87 -16.84 13.20
CA GLU A 51 3.66 -15.61 13.39
C GLU A 51 3.20 -14.90 14.66
N THR A 52 4.15 -14.37 15.43
CA THR A 52 3.85 -13.52 16.59
C THR A 52 4.42 -12.13 16.37
N VAL A 53 3.56 -11.12 16.53
CA VAL A 53 3.89 -9.72 16.29
C VAL A 53 3.62 -8.91 17.54
N ASN A 54 4.59 -8.10 17.94
CA ASN A 54 4.41 -7.10 18.99
C ASN A 54 3.56 -5.94 18.46
N LEU A 55 2.46 -5.63 19.14
CA LEU A 55 1.51 -4.56 18.89
C LEU A 55 1.58 -3.51 20.01
N PRO A 56 2.36 -2.43 19.81
CA PRO A 56 2.45 -1.32 20.75
C PRO A 56 1.09 -0.76 21.11
N ALA A 57 0.91 -0.23 22.31
CA ALA A 57 -0.35 0.39 22.73
C ALA A 57 -0.77 1.56 21.82
N SER A 58 0.20 2.27 21.23
CA SER A 58 0.00 3.39 20.30
C SER A 58 -0.22 2.97 18.85
N VAL A 59 -0.25 1.66 18.53
CA VAL A 59 -0.45 1.22 17.15
C VAL A 59 -1.84 1.60 16.67
N ASN A 60 -1.91 2.19 15.48
CA ASN A 60 -3.20 2.49 14.86
C ASN A 60 -3.86 1.19 14.40
N VAL A 61 -5.08 0.95 14.88
CA VAL A 61 -5.96 -0.11 14.38
C VAL A 61 -7.01 0.53 13.49
N THR A 62 -7.19 -0.02 12.30
CA THR A 62 -8.20 0.39 11.33
C THR A 62 -9.03 -0.82 10.90
N ALA A 63 -10.17 -0.56 10.28
CA ALA A 63 -10.99 -1.58 9.65
C ALA A 63 -11.42 -1.12 8.25
N LEU A 64 -11.93 -2.05 7.47
CA LEU A 64 -12.57 -1.77 6.18
C LEU A 64 -14.08 -1.90 6.30
N VAL A 65 -14.79 -1.07 5.55
CA VAL A 65 -16.23 -1.23 5.31
C VAL A 65 -16.50 -1.12 3.82
N ASN A 66 -17.40 -1.96 3.31
CA ASN A 66 -17.78 -1.91 1.90
C ASN A 66 -18.43 -0.56 1.57
N ARG A 67 -18.14 -0.08 0.37
CA ARG A 67 -18.68 1.13 -0.23
C ARG A 67 -19.09 0.87 -1.66
N LYS A 68 -19.83 1.81 -2.23
CA LYS A 68 -20.25 1.82 -3.62
C LYS A 68 -19.44 2.87 -4.39
N LEU A 69 -19.40 2.71 -5.70
CA LEU A 69 -18.72 3.66 -6.58
C LEU A 69 -19.31 5.08 -6.48
N SER A 70 -20.62 5.16 -6.28
CA SER A 70 -21.36 6.40 -6.03
C SER A 70 -20.99 7.10 -4.72
N ASP A 71 -20.30 6.44 -3.79
CA ASP A 71 -19.90 7.04 -2.51
C ASP A 71 -18.63 7.89 -2.65
N ILE A 72 -17.90 7.75 -3.77
CA ILE A 72 -16.69 8.51 -4.08
C ILE A 72 -17.09 9.86 -4.67
N LYS A 73 -16.62 10.95 -4.06
CA LYS A 73 -16.87 12.32 -4.50
C LYS A 73 -15.58 13.10 -4.68
N ALA A 74 -15.68 14.20 -5.44
CA ALA A 74 -14.62 15.20 -5.48
C ALA A 74 -14.28 15.68 -4.05
N GLY A 75 -12.99 15.82 -3.76
CA GLY A 75 -12.44 16.13 -2.45
C GLY A 75 -12.03 14.92 -1.63
N ASP A 76 -12.56 13.71 -1.90
CA ASP A 76 -12.14 12.51 -1.18
C ASP A 76 -10.64 12.22 -1.43
N TYR A 77 -9.95 11.74 -0.39
CA TYR A 77 -8.61 11.18 -0.54
C TYR A 77 -8.73 9.67 -0.74
N VAL A 78 -8.22 9.18 -1.86
CA VAL A 78 -8.35 7.77 -2.25
C VAL A 78 -7.00 7.13 -2.54
N GLY A 79 -6.91 5.82 -2.34
CA GLY A 79 -5.85 4.97 -2.86
C GLY A 79 -6.42 3.99 -3.87
N SER A 80 -5.88 3.94 -5.07
CA SER A 80 -6.35 3.06 -6.13
C SER A 80 -5.24 2.12 -6.58
N ALA A 81 -5.46 0.81 -6.38
CA ALA A 81 -4.64 -0.23 -6.98
C ALA A 81 -5.16 -0.51 -8.39
N ALA A 82 -4.34 -0.24 -9.40
CA ALA A 82 -4.75 -0.32 -10.79
C ALA A 82 -3.78 -1.13 -11.65
N VAL A 83 -4.31 -1.71 -12.73
CA VAL A 83 -3.57 -2.40 -13.78
C VAL A 83 -3.64 -1.56 -15.05
N LYS A 84 -2.51 -1.39 -15.74
CA LYS A 84 -2.51 -0.78 -17.07
C LYS A 84 -3.08 -1.75 -18.10
N GLY A 85 -4.19 -1.39 -18.72
CA GLY A 85 -4.86 -2.16 -19.77
C GLY A 85 -4.16 -2.07 -21.13
N ALA A 86 -4.60 -2.89 -22.07
CA ALA A 86 -4.13 -2.86 -23.46
C ALA A 86 -4.50 -1.56 -24.19
N ASP A 87 -5.54 -0.88 -23.72
CA ASP A 87 -5.96 0.46 -24.14
C ASP A 87 -5.04 1.58 -23.61
N GLY A 88 -4.04 1.23 -22.80
CA GLY A 88 -3.09 2.16 -22.21
C GLY A 88 -3.62 2.90 -20.97
N LYS A 89 -4.85 2.63 -20.53
CA LYS A 89 -5.48 3.27 -19.37
C LYS A 89 -5.23 2.48 -18.08
N LEU A 90 -5.46 3.10 -16.94
CA LEU A 90 -5.40 2.44 -15.63
C LEU A 90 -6.80 1.98 -15.22
N HIS A 91 -6.96 0.68 -15.05
CA HIS A 91 -8.18 0.03 -14.59
C HIS A 91 -8.04 -0.32 -13.11
N ALA A 92 -8.87 0.27 -12.26
CA ALA A 92 -8.86 0.01 -10.83
C ALA A 92 -9.35 -1.41 -10.55
N GLN A 93 -8.53 -2.19 -9.85
CA GLN A 93 -8.97 -3.43 -9.21
C GLN A 93 -9.60 -3.13 -7.85
N GLU A 94 -9.13 -2.06 -7.21
CA GLU A 94 -9.57 -1.68 -5.89
C GLU A 94 -9.39 -0.19 -5.63
N VAL A 95 -10.35 0.41 -4.92
CA VAL A 95 -10.31 1.79 -4.44
C VAL A 95 -10.59 1.85 -2.94
N HIS A 96 -9.70 2.50 -2.19
CA HIS A 96 -9.84 2.79 -0.77
C HIS A 96 -10.16 4.25 -0.59
N ILE A 97 -11.26 4.55 0.09
CA ILE A 97 -11.55 5.89 0.59
C ILE A 97 -10.87 6.00 1.95
N PHE A 98 -9.89 6.89 2.06
CA PHE A 98 -9.18 7.11 3.32
C PHE A 98 -10.05 7.94 4.27
N ALA A 99 -9.93 7.67 5.57
CA ALA A 99 -10.41 8.61 6.58
C ALA A 99 -9.65 9.94 6.43
N GLU A 100 -10.30 11.06 6.75
CA GLU A 100 -9.70 12.39 6.61
C GLU A 100 -8.42 12.55 7.42
N SER A 101 -8.33 11.92 8.60
CA SER A 101 -7.12 11.89 9.43
C SER A 101 -5.91 11.22 8.77
N MET A 102 -6.13 10.49 7.67
CA MET A 102 -5.10 9.82 6.88
C MET A 102 -4.82 10.53 5.55
N ARG A 103 -5.38 11.74 5.32
CA ARG A 103 -5.10 12.49 4.10
C ARG A 103 -3.59 12.70 3.93
N GLY A 104 -3.10 12.45 2.71
CA GLY A 104 -1.68 12.53 2.37
C GLY A 104 -0.87 11.26 2.66
N ALA A 105 -1.48 10.24 3.28
CA ALA A 105 -0.80 8.98 3.57
C ALA A 105 -0.33 8.28 2.28
N GLY A 106 0.99 8.20 2.11
CA GLY A 106 1.61 7.58 0.94
C GLY A 106 1.24 8.27 -0.36
N GLU A 107 1.02 9.59 -0.35
CA GLU A 107 0.65 10.36 -1.54
C GLU A 107 1.56 10.11 -2.74
N GLY A 108 0.94 10.02 -3.91
CA GLY A 108 1.62 9.84 -5.19
C GLY A 108 1.29 8.51 -5.87
N GLN A 109 1.91 8.31 -7.03
CA GLN A 109 1.82 7.07 -7.79
C GLN A 109 3.12 6.28 -7.68
N ARG A 110 3.01 4.98 -7.44
CA ARG A 110 4.15 4.07 -7.31
C ARG A 110 3.85 2.72 -7.97
N PRO A 111 4.86 2.04 -8.55
CA PRO A 111 4.68 0.68 -9.04
C PRO A 111 4.33 -0.26 -7.88
N MET A 112 3.54 -1.28 -8.19
CA MET A 112 3.28 -2.42 -7.30
C MET A 112 3.98 -3.67 -7.83
N SER A 113 4.00 -4.74 -7.03
CA SER A 113 4.46 -6.05 -7.52
C SER A 113 3.55 -6.55 -8.66
N GLY A 114 4.18 -7.00 -9.74
CA GLY A 114 3.50 -7.44 -10.96
C GLY A 114 3.54 -6.40 -12.09
N ALA A 115 3.67 -6.88 -13.33
CA ALA A 115 3.80 -6.02 -14.50
C ALA A 115 2.58 -5.12 -14.69
N GLY A 116 2.81 -3.84 -14.98
CA GLY A 116 1.74 -2.86 -15.25
C GLY A 116 0.88 -2.49 -14.04
N ARG A 117 1.23 -2.91 -12.82
CA ARG A 117 0.48 -2.60 -11.60
C ARG A 117 1.02 -1.35 -10.91
N SER A 118 0.11 -0.52 -10.42
CA SER A 118 0.46 0.68 -9.66
C SER A 118 -0.54 0.98 -8.56
N MET A 119 -0.08 1.69 -7.53
CA MET A 119 -0.89 2.28 -6.47
C MET A 119 -0.85 3.78 -6.63
N THR A 120 -2.00 4.43 -6.72
CA THR A 120 -2.12 5.90 -6.76
C THR A 120 -2.89 6.38 -5.53
N ASN A 121 -2.23 7.14 -4.65
CA ASN A 121 -2.86 7.77 -3.48
C ASN A 121 -2.94 9.28 -3.70
N ALA A 122 -4.16 9.82 -3.77
CA ALA A 122 -4.38 11.16 -4.28
C ALA A 122 -5.76 11.71 -3.91
N THR A 123 -5.94 13.02 -4.12
CA THR A 123 -7.25 13.66 -3.98
C THR A 123 -8.05 13.50 -5.28
N VAL A 124 -9.31 13.09 -5.18
CA VAL A 124 -10.24 13.10 -6.31
C VAL A 124 -10.60 14.54 -6.64
N THR A 125 -10.28 15.02 -7.83
CA THR A 125 -10.68 16.36 -8.27
C THR A 125 -11.98 16.33 -9.06
N THR A 126 -12.17 15.27 -9.84
CA THR A 126 -13.36 15.09 -10.68
C THR A 126 -13.77 13.62 -10.69
N VAL A 127 -15.08 13.40 -10.66
CA VAL A 127 -15.71 12.10 -10.94
C VAL A 127 -16.48 12.25 -12.25
N ILE A 128 -16.09 11.49 -13.26
CA ILE A 128 -16.75 11.48 -14.58
C ILE A 128 -17.54 10.18 -14.65
N ALA A 129 -18.87 10.29 -14.77
CA ALA A 129 -19.72 9.12 -14.95
C ALA A 129 -19.52 8.54 -16.36
N ASP A 130 -19.46 7.22 -16.44
CA ASP A 130 -19.44 6.42 -17.67
C ASP A 130 -20.61 5.43 -17.64
N PRO A 131 -21.19 5.02 -18.79
CA PRO A 131 -22.24 3.99 -18.81
C PRO A 131 -21.92 2.71 -18.03
N THR A 132 -20.64 2.39 -17.88
CA THR A 132 -20.16 1.15 -17.25
C THR A 132 -19.41 1.36 -15.93
N GLY A 133 -19.24 2.60 -15.46
CA GLY A 133 -18.44 2.89 -14.28
C GLY A 133 -18.21 4.38 -14.05
N GLN A 134 -17.05 4.73 -13.52
CA GLN A 134 -16.61 6.12 -13.37
C GLN A 134 -15.13 6.24 -13.71
N THR A 135 -14.74 7.36 -14.31
CA THR A 135 -13.34 7.79 -14.35
C THR A 135 -13.09 8.76 -13.20
N LEU A 136 -12.12 8.45 -12.35
CA LEU A 136 -11.64 9.32 -11.30
C LEU A 136 -10.43 10.10 -11.81
N ARG A 137 -10.53 11.43 -11.86
CA ARG A 137 -9.36 12.30 -12.01
C ARG A 137 -8.75 12.49 -10.64
N LEU A 138 -7.52 12.03 -10.48
CA LEU A 138 -6.76 12.07 -9.24
C LEU A 138 -5.62 13.09 -9.34
N LYS A 139 -5.41 13.85 -8.26
CA LYS A 139 -4.33 14.85 -8.17
C LYS A 139 -3.49 14.65 -6.90
N TYR A 140 -2.18 14.71 -7.09
CA TYR A 140 -1.17 14.66 -6.04
C TYR A 140 0.00 15.60 -6.39
N LYS A 141 0.92 15.87 -5.46
CA LYS A 141 2.01 16.85 -5.69
C LYS A 141 2.85 16.58 -6.94
N GLY A 142 3.02 15.31 -7.30
CA GLY A 142 3.82 14.87 -8.44
C GLY A 142 3.08 14.78 -9.78
N GLY A 143 1.78 15.06 -9.83
CA GLY A 143 1.01 14.99 -11.07
C GLY A 143 -0.47 14.68 -10.91
N GLU A 144 -1.08 14.32 -12.03
CA GLU A 144 -2.47 13.89 -12.11
C GLU A 144 -2.56 12.55 -12.84
N GLN A 145 -3.57 11.77 -12.51
CA GLN A 145 -3.83 10.47 -13.13
C GLN A 145 -5.33 10.26 -13.30
N ASP A 146 -5.73 9.82 -14.49
CA ASP A 146 -7.07 9.28 -14.73
C ASP A 146 -7.08 7.77 -14.44
N ILE A 147 -8.07 7.32 -13.67
CA ILE A 147 -8.28 5.92 -13.33
C ILE A 147 -9.73 5.53 -13.64
N GLU A 148 -9.91 4.48 -14.43
CA GLU A 148 -11.22 3.89 -14.71
C GLU A 148 -11.58 2.89 -13.62
N VAL A 149 -12.77 3.06 -13.05
CA VAL A 149 -13.31 2.22 -12.00
C VAL A 149 -14.55 1.52 -12.55
N GLY A 150 -14.37 0.26 -12.95
CA GLY A 150 -15.44 -0.60 -13.43
C GLY A 150 -16.25 -1.25 -12.30
N PRO A 151 -17.31 -2.01 -12.63
CA PRO A 151 -18.23 -2.60 -11.66
C PRO A 151 -17.58 -3.72 -10.82
N GLU A 152 -16.52 -4.33 -11.31
CA GLU A 152 -15.76 -5.38 -10.63
C GLU A 152 -14.75 -4.84 -9.60
N ALA A 153 -14.53 -3.52 -9.59
CA ALA A 153 -13.60 -2.91 -8.65
C ALA A 153 -14.12 -3.04 -7.22
N ARG A 154 -13.28 -3.53 -6.31
CA ARG A 154 -13.61 -3.55 -4.88
C ARG A 154 -13.53 -2.13 -4.33
N ILE A 155 -14.58 -1.65 -3.67
CA ILE A 155 -14.61 -0.30 -3.10
C ILE A 155 -14.84 -0.40 -1.60
N VAL A 156 -13.93 0.17 -0.83
CA VAL A 156 -13.94 0.14 0.62
C VAL A 156 -13.59 1.51 1.19
N ALA A 157 -14.08 1.81 2.39
CA ALA A 157 -13.56 2.91 3.20
C ALA A 157 -12.71 2.37 4.34
N ILE A 158 -11.59 3.02 4.59
CA ILE A 158 -10.76 2.81 5.78
C ILE A 158 -11.38 3.63 6.92
N ILE A 159 -11.76 2.95 7.99
CA ILE A 159 -12.34 3.58 9.17
C ILE A 159 -11.48 3.30 10.41
N PRO A 160 -11.55 4.15 11.46
CA PRO A 160 -10.97 3.83 12.75
C PRO A 160 -11.47 2.46 13.25
N GLY A 161 -10.56 1.67 13.82
CA GLY A 161 -10.83 0.39 14.44
C GLY A 161 -10.33 0.36 15.87
N ASP A 162 -10.77 -0.64 16.63
CA ASP A 162 -10.35 -0.87 18.00
C ASP A 162 -9.62 -2.22 18.15
N ARG A 163 -8.75 -2.34 19.16
CA ARG A 163 -8.03 -3.58 19.46
C ARG A 163 -8.97 -4.76 19.76
N ALA A 164 -10.21 -4.52 20.17
CA ALA A 164 -11.25 -5.55 20.33
C ALA A 164 -11.62 -6.28 19.03
N LEU A 165 -11.25 -5.74 17.86
CA LEU A 165 -11.38 -6.44 16.57
C LEU A 165 -10.38 -7.60 16.42
N LEU A 166 -9.28 -7.60 17.20
CA LEU A 166 -8.20 -8.59 17.14
C LEU A 166 -8.55 -9.85 17.95
N LYS A 167 -9.71 -10.44 17.65
CA LYS A 167 -10.20 -11.66 18.29
C LYS A 167 -9.87 -12.90 17.46
N PRO A 168 -9.76 -14.09 18.08
CA PRO A 168 -9.53 -15.33 17.35
C PRO A 168 -10.48 -15.50 16.16
N GLY A 169 -9.94 -15.88 15.00
CA GLY A 169 -10.66 -16.06 13.75
C GLY A 169 -10.79 -14.82 12.86
N ALA A 170 -10.51 -13.62 13.36
CA ALA A 170 -10.53 -12.41 12.54
C ALA A 170 -9.36 -12.39 11.54
N ALA A 171 -9.60 -11.99 10.29
CA ALA A 171 -8.51 -11.69 9.36
C ALA A 171 -7.84 -10.36 9.73
N VAL A 172 -6.51 -10.30 9.64
CA VAL A 172 -5.69 -9.12 9.92
C VAL A 172 -4.64 -8.93 8.83
N SER A 173 -4.29 -7.68 8.59
CA SER A 173 -3.16 -7.31 7.75
C SER A 173 -2.36 -6.21 8.42
N LEU A 174 -1.07 -6.47 8.62
CA LEU A 174 -0.18 -5.64 9.42
C LEU A 174 0.92 -5.08 8.54
N PHE A 175 1.21 -3.80 8.72
CA PHE A 175 2.49 -3.24 8.31
C PHE A 175 3.47 -3.46 9.45
N VAL A 176 4.54 -4.22 9.21
CA VAL A 176 5.50 -4.60 10.24
C VAL A 176 6.90 -4.09 9.93
N GLU A 177 7.66 -3.88 11.00
CA GLU A 177 9.11 -3.77 10.96
C GLU A 177 9.71 -5.04 11.56
N LYS A 178 10.71 -5.59 10.88
CA LYS A 178 11.49 -6.72 11.38
C LYS A 178 12.76 -6.20 12.05
N ALA A 179 12.93 -6.53 13.33
CA ALA A 179 14.14 -6.20 14.07
C ALA A 179 15.30 -7.14 13.68
N SER A 180 16.51 -6.80 14.10
CA SER A 180 17.73 -7.58 13.81
C SER A 180 17.71 -8.99 14.41
N ASP A 181 16.95 -9.20 15.49
CA ASP A 181 16.72 -10.52 16.11
C ASP A 181 15.62 -11.33 15.41
N GLY A 182 15.02 -10.77 14.35
CA GLY A 182 13.94 -11.38 13.58
C GLY A 182 12.53 -11.12 14.13
N SER A 183 12.39 -10.47 15.29
CA SER A 183 11.09 -10.15 15.87
C SER A 183 10.32 -9.13 15.02
N LEU A 184 8.99 -9.29 14.98
CA LEU A 184 8.10 -8.41 14.22
C LEU A 184 7.43 -7.40 15.15
N ARG A 185 7.46 -6.13 14.76
CA ARG A 185 6.74 -5.05 15.43
C ARG A 185 5.74 -4.39 14.48
N ALA A 186 4.49 -4.32 14.88
CA ALA A 186 3.44 -3.67 14.12
C ALA A 186 3.60 -2.15 14.11
N ARG A 187 3.49 -1.56 12.91
CA ARG A 187 3.41 -0.11 12.67
C ARG A 187 1.99 0.36 12.44
N ALA A 188 1.16 -0.50 11.85
CA ALA A 188 -0.27 -0.30 11.71
C ALA A 188 -0.96 -1.67 11.54
N VAL A 189 -2.22 -1.75 11.97
CA VAL A 189 -3.04 -2.95 11.85
C VAL A 189 -4.34 -2.59 11.13
N GLN A 190 -4.71 -3.39 10.14
CA GLN A 190 -6.04 -3.40 9.57
C GLN A 190 -6.71 -4.72 9.95
N ALA A 191 -7.84 -4.66 10.65
CA ALA A 191 -8.57 -5.81 11.15
C ALA A 191 -9.90 -5.98 10.40
N GLU A 192 -10.32 -7.23 10.27
CA GLU A 192 -11.64 -7.58 9.78
C GLU A 192 -12.73 -7.00 10.67
N LYS A 193 -13.75 -6.43 10.04
CA LYS A 193 -14.97 -5.97 10.70
C LYS A 193 -16.17 -6.33 9.83
N ASP A 194 -17.21 -6.90 10.45
CA ASP A 194 -18.47 -7.27 9.79
C ASP A 194 -18.28 -8.10 8.51
N GLY A 195 -17.32 -9.04 8.51
CA GLY A 195 -16.98 -9.89 7.37
C GLY A 195 -16.17 -9.22 6.27
N VAL A 196 -15.85 -7.93 6.39
CA VAL A 196 -15.02 -7.21 5.43
C VAL A 196 -13.56 -7.41 5.79
N LYS A 197 -12.91 -8.33 5.06
CA LYS A 197 -11.52 -8.70 5.29
C LYS A 197 -10.55 -7.60 4.87
N PRO A 198 -9.44 -7.40 5.60
CA PRO A 198 -8.29 -6.65 5.13
C PRO A 198 -7.75 -7.27 3.84
N LEU A 199 -6.98 -6.49 3.11
CA LEU A 199 -6.28 -6.99 1.92
C LEU A 199 -5.02 -7.74 2.27
#